data_AF-A0A8H3AAT4-F1
#
_entry.id   AF-A0A8H3AAT4-F1
#
_cell.length_a   1.000
_cell.length_b   1.000
_cell.length_c   1.000
_cell.angle_alpha   90.00
_cell.angle_beta   90.00
_cell.angle_gamma   90.00
#
_symmetry.space_group_name_H-M   'P 1'
#
loop_
_entity.id
_entity.type
_entity.pdbx_description
1 polymer ?
#
loop_
_entity_poly.entity_id
_entity_poly.type
_entity_poly.pdbx_seq_one_letter_code
_entity_poly.pdbx_strand_id
1 'polypeptide(L)'
;MLAKCFKLHLHPSVMRTKHGIKPDPLPPGVSLHQIYSDFLGYLLKHTKTYFEDRICEGKQIWGQYNPTMEVVIAHPDGWGIHEQAFLRAAAVTAGFSTTDQAASKVRFVTEAEASVHFCIHHTNLGSVLRPGIKFAVCDAGGSTVDTRLYSVISARPILKLQEERKSSCIQAGSIFVDLEVQNFLRWTLESAGLSPDKINEYTGAGIDDFISHAKCMFQDESTDCKIRIAHNGFNNPTIRVRRGHMTLSG
;
A
#
# COMPACT_ATOMS: atom_id res chain seq x y z
N MET A 1 -3.17 -1.12 -21.13
CA MET A 1 -2.33 -0.45 -20.10
C MET A 1 -3.00 -0.66 -18.76
N LEU A 2 -2.27 -1.11 -17.73
CA LEU A 2 -2.80 -1.29 -16.38
C LEU A 2 -2.60 0.00 -15.58
N ALA A 3 -3.57 0.37 -14.74
CA ALA A 3 -3.42 1.49 -13.82
C ALA A 3 -2.47 1.08 -12.67
N LYS A 4 -1.36 1.80 -12.50
CA LYS A 4 -0.42 1.61 -11.38
C LYS A 4 -0.59 2.74 -10.38
N CYS A 5 -0.35 2.46 -9.10
CA CYS A 5 -0.37 3.47 -8.03
C CYS A 5 -1.62 4.37 -8.04
N PHE A 6 -2.78 3.84 -8.43
CA PHE A 6 -3.98 4.65 -8.70
C PHE A 6 -4.49 5.42 -7.47
N LYS A 7 -4.12 4.97 -6.25
CA LYS A 7 -4.34 5.72 -5.00
C LYS A 7 -3.82 7.15 -5.06
N LEU A 8 -2.72 7.38 -5.78
CA LEU A 8 -2.10 8.70 -5.91
C LEU A 8 -3.00 9.73 -6.60
N HIS A 9 -3.92 9.30 -7.47
CA HIS A 9 -4.86 10.21 -8.13
C HIS A 9 -5.92 10.75 -7.20
N LEU A 10 -6.21 10.06 -6.09
CA LEU A 10 -7.19 10.49 -5.09
C LEU A 10 -6.57 11.32 -3.97
N HIS A 11 -5.24 11.50 -3.93
CA HIS A 11 -4.61 12.35 -2.92
C HIS A 11 -5.13 13.79 -3.01
N PRO A 12 -5.38 14.44 -1.84
CA PRO A 12 -5.70 15.85 -1.79
C PRO A 12 -4.68 16.70 -2.55
N SER A 13 -5.13 17.73 -3.25
CA SER A 13 -4.27 18.59 -4.08
C SER A 13 -3.11 19.19 -3.28
N VAL A 14 -3.33 19.57 -2.02
CA VAL A 14 -2.29 20.11 -1.13
C VAL A 14 -1.17 19.10 -0.89
N MET A 15 -1.50 17.82 -0.71
CA MET A 15 -0.50 16.75 -0.56
C MET A 15 0.26 16.54 -1.86
N ARG A 16 -0.44 16.53 -3.01
CA ARG A 16 0.20 16.39 -4.32
C ARG A 16 1.20 17.51 -4.60
N THR A 17 0.83 18.75 -4.34
CA THR A 17 1.71 19.91 -4.57
C THR A 17 2.89 19.93 -3.61
N LYS A 18 2.65 19.68 -2.31
CA LYS A 18 3.70 19.69 -1.28
C LYS A 18 4.80 18.67 -1.55
N HIS A 19 4.45 17.52 -2.15
CA HIS A 19 5.37 16.41 -2.38
C HIS A 19 5.73 16.17 -3.86
N GLY A 20 5.26 17.02 -4.77
CA GLY A 20 5.59 16.91 -6.20
C GLY A 20 5.00 15.68 -6.90
N ILE A 21 3.84 15.19 -6.43
CA ILE A 21 3.20 13.97 -6.94
C ILE A 21 2.75 14.16 -8.39
N LYS A 22 3.36 13.40 -9.30
CA LYS A 22 2.89 13.23 -10.67
C LYS A 22 2.41 11.79 -10.85
N PRO A 23 1.11 11.52 -10.68
CA PRO A 23 0.61 10.17 -10.88
C PRO A 23 0.65 9.83 -12.37
N ASP A 24 0.95 8.57 -12.69
CA ASP A 24 0.96 8.07 -14.06
C ASP A 24 -0.41 8.28 -14.74
N PRO A 25 -0.48 8.45 -16.06
CA PRO A 25 -1.76 8.59 -16.74
C PRO A 25 -2.62 7.34 -16.54
N LEU A 26 -3.92 7.55 -16.31
CA LEU A 26 -4.89 6.47 -16.28
C LEU A 26 -5.03 5.84 -17.67
N PRO A 27 -5.42 4.55 -17.75
CA PRO A 27 -5.72 3.91 -19.03
C PRO A 27 -6.77 4.71 -19.82
N PRO A 28 -6.60 4.83 -21.16
CA PRO A 28 -7.54 5.59 -21.98
C PRO A 28 -8.99 5.12 -21.81
N GLY A 29 -9.89 6.07 -21.58
CA GLY A 29 -11.32 5.79 -21.39
C GLY A 29 -11.71 5.21 -20.03
N VAL A 30 -10.75 5.00 -19.11
CA VAL A 30 -11.02 4.47 -17.77
C VAL A 30 -10.94 5.60 -16.74
N SER A 31 -12.06 5.88 -16.07
CA SER A 31 -12.09 6.88 -15.00
C SER A 31 -11.49 6.34 -13.71
N LEU A 32 -11.05 7.23 -12.82
CA LEU A 32 -10.58 6.82 -11.49
C LEU A 32 -11.67 6.07 -10.71
N HIS A 33 -12.93 6.54 -10.83
CA HIS A 33 -14.07 5.88 -10.18
C HIS A 33 -14.22 4.44 -10.65
N GLN A 34 -14.11 4.20 -11.95
CA GLN A 34 -14.18 2.86 -12.53
C GLN A 34 -13.09 1.94 -11.96
N ILE A 35 -11.85 2.44 -11.84
CA ILE A 35 -10.74 1.66 -11.27
C ILE A 35 -11.05 1.23 -9.84
N TYR A 36 -11.54 2.16 -9.00
CA TYR A 36 -11.89 1.84 -7.62
C TYR A 36 -13.08 0.90 -7.54
N SER A 37 -14.14 1.12 -8.31
CA SER A 37 -15.33 0.26 -8.29
C SER A 37 -15.02 -1.16 -8.77
N ASP A 38 -14.20 -1.30 -9.81
CA ASP A 38 -13.79 -2.61 -10.32
C ASP A 38 -12.89 -3.35 -9.32
N PHE A 39 -11.94 -2.64 -8.71
CA PHE A 39 -11.07 -3.22 -7.68
C PHE A 39 -11.86 -3.66 -6.44
N LEU A 40 -12.74 -2.80 -5.93
CA LEU A 40 -13.60 -3.11 -4.80
C LEU A 40 -14.58 -4.26 -5.14
N GLY A 41 -15.17 -4.24 -6.33
CA GLY A 41 -16.08 -5.29 -6.79
C GLY A 41 -15.39 -6.65 -6.94
N TYR A 42 -14.14 -6.64 -7.42
CA TYR A 42 -13.28 -7.82 -7.44
C TYR A 42 -13.07 -8.37 -6.02
N LEU A 43 -12.72 -7.52 -5.04
CA LEU A 43 -12.53 -7.93 -3.65
C LEU A 43 -13.82 -8.53 -3.05
N LEU A 44 -14.97 -7.89 -3.27
CA LEU A 44 -16.27 -8.39 -2.79
C LEU A 44 -16.59 -9.76 -3.38
N LYS A 45 -16.44 -9.90 -4.71
CA LYS A 45 -16.69 -11.16 -5.41
C LYS A 45 -15.82 -12.28 -4.86
N HIS A 46 -14.52 -12.04 -4.71
CA HIS A 46 -13.59 -13.06 -4.20
C HIS A 46 -13.82 -13.38 -2.72
N THR A 47 -14.14 -12.37 -1.90
CA THR A 47 -14.50 -12.58 -0.48
C THR A 47 -15.74 -13.45 -0.36
N LYS A 48 -16.78 -13.16 -1.15
CA LYS A 48 -18.00 -13.95 -1.22
C LYS A 48 -17.70 -15.39 -1.61
N THR A 49 -17.04 -15.62 -2.74
CA THR A 49 -16.72 -16.97 -3.22
C THR A 49 -15.92 -17.75 -2.18
N TYR A 50 -14.88 -17.14 -1.61
CA TYR A 50 -14.09 -17.78 -0.57
C TYR A 50 -14.93 -18.13 0.67
N PHE A 51 -15.78 -17.22 1.13
CA PHE A 51 -16.65 -17.46 2.29
C PHE A 51 -17.66 -18.58 2.03
N GLU A 52 -18.35 -18.53 0.89
CA GLU A 52 -19.35 -19.53 0.48
C GLU A 52 -18.75 -20.94 0.37
N ASP A 53 -17.50 -21.05 -0.08
CA ASP A 53 -16.81 -22.32 -0.28
C ASP A 53 -16.13 -22.88 0.99
N ARG A 54 -15.71 -22.00 1.92
CA ARG A 54 -14.91 -22.39 3.11
C ARG A 54 -15.71 -22.52 4.38
N ILE A 55 -16.87 -21.88 4.47
CA ILE A 55 -17.72 -21.90 5.67
C ILE A 55 -18.83 -22.93 5.46
N CYS A 56 -19.08 -23.76 6.48
CA CYS A 56 -20.22 -24.68 6.47
C CYS A 56 -21.52 -23.88 6.32
N GLU A 57 -22.40 -24.28 5.39
CA GLU A 57 -23.61 -23.51 5.02
C GLU A 57 -23.31 -22.08 4.53
N GLY A 58 -22.10 -21.82 4.04
CA GLY A 58 -21.61 -20.48 3.69
C GLY A 58 -22.52 -19.70 2.73
N LYS A 59 -23.14 -20.36 1.75
CA LYS A 59 -24.12 -19.75 0.82
C LYS A 59 -25.37 -19.25 1.53
N GLN A 60 -25.90 -20.04 2.46
CA GLN A 60 -27.09 -19.68 3.23
C GLN A 60 -26.77 -18.53 4.18
N ILE A 61 -25.65 -18.62 4.90
CA ILE A 61 -25.18 -17.58 5.82
C ILE A 61 -24.93 -16.27 5.06
N TRP A 62 -24.22 -16.33 3.94
CA TRP A 62 -23.98 -15.15 3.11
C TRP A 62 -25.29 -14.54 2.64
N GLY A 63 -26.22 -15.34 2.10
CA GLY A 63 -27.53 -14.84 1.67
C GLY A 63 -28.32 -14.17 2.79
N GLN A 64 -28.25 -14.71 4.01
CA GLN A 64 -28.95 -14.18 5.19
C GLN A 64 -28.36 -12.86 5.69
N TYR A 65 -27.03 -12.73 5.75
CA TYR A 65 -26.36 -11.58 6.39
C TYR A 65 -25.82 -10.53 5.42
N ASN A 66 -25.65 -10.85 4.13
CA ASN A 66 -25.24 -9.87 3.11
C ASN A 66 -26.13 -8.60 3.10
N PRO A 67 -27.47 -8.67 3.26
CA PRO A 67 -28.32 -7.48 3.33
C PRO A 67 -28.05 -6.56 4.52
N THR A 68 -27.41 -7.02 5.60
CA THR A 68 -27.08 -6.21 6.79
C THR A 68 -25.57 -6.04 6.99
N MET A 69 -24.76 -6.52 6.04
CA MET A 69 -23.31 -6.43 6.10
C MET A 69 -22.85 -4.96 6.10
N GLU A 70 -21.95 -4.65 7.03
CA GLU A 70 -21.19 -3.40 7.05
C GLU A 70 -19.80 -3.64 6.48
N VAL A 71 -19.29 -2.67 5.70
CA VAL A 71 -17.91 -2.63 5.23
C VAL A 71 -17.20 -1.44 5.87
N VAL A 72 -16.03 -1.70 6.45
CA VAL A 72 -15.16 -0.67 6.99
C VAL A 72 -13.94 -0.55 6.08
N ILE A 73 -13.75 0.61 5.45
CA ILE A 73 -12.64 0.87 4.54
C ILE A 73 -11.58 1.68 5.30
N ALA A 74 -10.39 1.10 5.43
CA ALA A 74 -9.21 1.84 5.90
C ALA A 74 -8.73 2.77 4.77
N HIS A 75 -8.48 4.05 5.11
CA HIS A 75 -7.98 5.03 4.16
C HIS A 75 -6.73 5.76 4.70
N PRO A 76 -5.89 6.33 3.82
CA PRO A 76 -4.72 7.09 4.23
C PRO A 76 -5.09 8.21 5.20
N ASP A 77 -4.21 8.45 6.16
CA ASP A 77 -4.42 9.35 7.29
C ASP A 77 -4.78 10.79 6.87
N GLY A 78 -4.25 11.25 5.73
CA GLY A 78 -4.49 12.58 5.16
C GLY A 78 -5.77 12.73 4.32
N TRP A 79 -6.56 11.67 4.15
CA TRP A 79 -7.79 11.70 3.36
C TRP A 79 -8.99 12.18 4.19
N GLY A 80 -9.72 13.15 3.65
CA GLY A 80 -10.84 13.78 4.32
C GLY A 80 -12.19 13.38 3.75
N ILE A 81 -13.18 14.25 3.97
CA ILE A 81 -14.58 14.00 3.61
C ILE A 81 -14.77 13.80 2.10
N HIS A 82 -14.01 14.51 1.26
CA HIS A 82 -14.12 14.40 -0.20
C HIS A 82 -13.65 13.03 -0.71
N GLU A 83 -12.51 12.56 -0.23
CA GLU A 83 -11.96 11.26 -0.60
C GLU A 83 -12.82 10.11 -0.04
N GLN A 84 -13.33 10.25 1.19
CA GLN A 84 -14.28 9.29 1.75
C GLN A 84 -15.61 9.25 0.97
N ALA A 85 -16.12 10.40 0.51
CA ALA A 85 -17.32 10.46 -0.32
C ALA A 85 -17.09 9.75 -1.67
N PHE A 86 -15.92 9.96 -2.29
CA PHE A 86 -15.52 9.26 -3.50
C PHE A 86 -15.45 7.74 -3.28
N LEU A 87 -14.76 7.29 -2.22
CA LEU A 87 -14.66 5.85 -1.89
C LEU A 87 -16.04 5.23 -1.63
N ARG A 88 -16.92 5.96 -0.93
CA ARG A 88 -18.29 5.50 -0.66
C ARG A 88 -19.08 5.32 -1.96
N ALA A 89 -18.99 6.27 -2.90
CA ALA A 89 -19.62 6.14 -4.20
C ALA A 89 -19.08 4.93 -4.98
N ALA A 90 -17.76 4.72 -4.98
CA ALA A 90 -17.14 3.57 -5.63
C ALA A 90 -17.57 2.23 -4.98
N ALA A 91 -17.69 2.18 -3.66
CA ALA A 91 -18.18 1.01 -2.92
C ALA A 91 -19.65 0.66 -3.25
N VAL A 92 -20.49 1.68 -3.45
CA VAL A 92 -21.87 1.50 -3.92
C VAL A 92 -21.86 0.90 -5.33
N THR A 93 -21.09 1.46 -6.28
CA THR A 93 -20.96 0.90 -7.63
C THR A 93 -20.41 -0.54 -7.61
N ALA A 94 -19.50 -0.85 -6.68
CA ALA A 94 -18.94 -2.18 -6.49
C ALA A 94 -19.91 -3.21 -5.87
N GLY A 95 -21.09 -2.77 -5.42
CA GLY A 95 -22.13 -3.66 -4.87
C GLY A 95 -22.06 -3.90 -3.36
N PHE A 96 -21.28 -3.12 -2.60
CA PHE A 96 -21.25 -3.23 -1.13
C PHE A 96 -22.51 -2.69 -0.45
N SER A 97 -23.19 -1.74 -1.09
CA SER A 97 -24.39 -1.08 -0.55
C SER A 97 -25.22 -0.48 -1.67
N THR A 98 -26.48 -0.18 -1.38
CA THR A 98 -27.29 0.75 -2.18
C THR A 98 -26.99 2.20 -1.78
N THR A 99 -27.36 3.15 -2.63
CA THR A 99 -27.13 4.59 -2.41
C THR A 99 -27.74 5.10 -1.10
N ASP A 100 -28.96 4.65 -0.78
CA ASP A 100 -29.70 5.05 0.43
C ASP A 100 -29.10 4.47 1.72
N GLN A 101 -28.44 3.32 1.64
CA GLN A 101 -27.84 2.64 2.79
C GLN A 101 -26.33 2.92 2.94
N ALA A 102 -25.72 3.62 1.99
CA ALA A 102 -24.27 3.79 1.93
C ALA A 102 -23.68 4.48 3.16
N ALA A 103 -24.43 5.40 3.78
CA ALA A 103 -23.98 6.13 4.97
C ALA A 103 -23.87 5.23 6.22
N SER A 104 -24.75 4.23 6.36
CA SER A 104 -24.71 3.30 7.48
C SER A 104 -23.83 2.08 7.21
N LYS A 105 -23.81 1.58 5.97
CA LYS A 105 -23.08 0.37 5.60
C LYS A 105 -21.62 0.57 5.24
N VAL A 106 -21.24 1.74 4.71
CA VAL A 106 -19.85 2.02 4.31
C VAL A 106 -19.23 3.00 5.30
N ARG A 107 -18.44 2.43 6.20
CA ARG A 107 -17.75 3.13 7.28
C ARG A 107 -16.28 3.28 6.95
N PHE A 108 -15.65 4.24 7.61
CA PHE A 108 -14.27 4.59 7.37
C PHE A 108 -13.50 4.56 8.67
N VAL A 109 -12.25 4.12 8.55
CA VAL A 109 -11.24 4.17 9.61
C VAL A 109 -9.95 4.64 8.95
N THR A 110 -9.07 5.27 9.71
CA THR A 110 -7.75 5.60 9.18
C THR A 110 -6.83 4.38 9.21
N GLU A 111 -5.85 4.31 8.31
CA GLU A 111 -4.86 3.22 8.26
C GLU A 111 -4.09 3.09 9.60
N ALA A 112 -3.69 4.22 10.20
CA ALA A 112 -3.08 4.22 11.54
C ALA A 112 -4.01 3.69 12.64
N GLU A 113 -5.28 4.08 12.67
CA GLU A 113 -6.25 3.61 13.67
C GLU A 113 -6.54 2.11 13.50
N ALA A 114 -6.70 1.65 12.25
CA ALA A 114 -6.87 0.23 11.94
C ALA A 114 -5.66 -0.59 12.44
N SER A 115 -4.46 -0.04 12.26
CA SER A 115 -3.20 -0.63 12.75
C SER A 115 -3.16 -0.72 14.28
N VAL A 116 -3.64 0.29 15.00
CA VAL A 116 -3.76 0.21 16.48
C VAL A 116 -4.70 -0.90 16.90
N HIS A 117 -5.88 -1.00 16.28
CA HIS A 117 -6.84 -2.07 16.58
C HIS A 117 -6.21 -3.45 16.32
N PHE A 118 -5.51 -3.62 15.19
CA PHE A 118 -4.80 -4.85 14.89
C PHE A 118 -3.79 -5.21 15.99
N CYS A 119 -2.91 -4.27 16.39
CA CYS A 119 -1.91 -4.49 17.41
C CYS A 119 -2.53 -4.81 18.78
N ILE A 120 -3.66 -4.21 19.14
CA ILE A 120 -4.33 -4.50 20.42
C ILE A 120 -4.85 -5.94 20.47
N HIS A 121 -5.39 -6.44 19.36
CA HIS A 121 -5.97 -7.78 19.31
C HIS A 121 -4.94 -8.89 19.08
N HIS A 122 -3.83 -8.60 18.38
CA HIS A 122 -2.87 -9.62 17.96
C HIS A 122 -1.51 -9.52 18.67
N THR A 123 -1.32 -8.53 19.55
CA THR A 123 -0.09 -8.37 20.32
C THR A 123 -0.41 -8.08 21.79
N ASN A 124 0.63 -8.00 22.62
CA ASN A 124 0.49 -7.65 24.03
C ASN A 124 0.17 -6.17 24.27
N LEU A 125 0.02 -5.35 23.21
CA LEU A 125 -0.25 -3.92 23.33
C LEU A 125 -1.44 -3.63 24.26
N GLY A 126 -2.53 -4.40 24.17
CA GLY A 126 -3.70 -4.23 25.03
C GLY A 126 -3.44 -4.36 26.54
N SER A 127 -2.38 -5.08 26.95
CA SER A 127 -1.96 -5.19 28.35
C SER A 127 -1.11 -4.01 28.83
N VAL A 128 -0.50 -3.29 27.87
CA VAL A 128 0.39 -2.16 28.11
C VAL A 128 -0.40 -0.86 28.14
N LEU A 129 -1.47 -0.72 27.34
CA LEU A 129 -2.27 0.51 27.25
C LEU A 129 -2.92 0.87 28.59
N ARG A 130 -2.59 2.05 29.11
CA ARG A 130 -3.14 2.65 30.33
C ARG A 130 -3.40 4.13 30.09
N PRO A 131 -4.40 4.74 30.74
CA PRO A 131 -4.62 6.17 30.66
C PRO A 131 -3.32 6.96 30.90
N GLY A 132 -3.03 7.93 30.02
CA GLY A 132 -1.82 8.76 30.07
C GLY A 132 -0.63 8.24 29.25
N ILE A 133 -0.63 6.97 28.80
CA ILE A 133 0.42 6.49 27.88
C ILE A 133 0.30 7.20 26.54
N LYS A 134 1.45 7.57 25.99
CA LYS A 134 1.58 8.08 24.63
C LYS A 134 2.37 7.09 23.79
N PHE A 135 1.91 6.84 22.57
CA PHE A 135 2.59 5.97 21.63
C PHE A 135 2.43 6.49 20.21
N ALA A 136 3.42 6.20 19.38
CA ALA A 136 3.40 6.53 17.96
C ALA A 136 3.08 5.28 17.13
N VAL A 137 2.31 5.49 16.07
CA VAL A 137 2.10 4.51 15.00
C VAL A 137 2.81 5.06 13.78
N CYS A 138 3.67 4.25 13.18
CA CYS A 138 4.34 4.55 11.92
C CYS A 138 3.91 3.49 10.92
N ASP A 139 3.02 3.85 10.00
CA ASP A 139 2.62 3.03 8.88
C ASP A 139 3.48 3.39 7.67
N ALA A 140 4.48 2.56 7.38
CA ALA A 140 5.37 2.75 6.25
C ALA A 140 4.89 1.95 5.04
N GLY A 141 3.92 2.52 4.33
CA GLY A 141 3.27 1.90 3.18
C GLY A 141 4.07 1.99 1.88
N GLY A 142 3.36 1.66 0.78
CA GLY A 142 3.97 1.66 -0.56
C GLY A 142 4.28 3.05 -1.10
N SER A 143 3.35 3.99 -0.91
CA SER A 143 3.42 5.35 -1.47
C SER A 143 3.53 6.46 -0.41
N THR A 144 3.15 6.17 0.82
CA THR A 144 3.14 7.12 1.94
C THR A 144 3.72 6.45 3.18
N VAL A 145 4.36 7.27 4.02
CA VAL A 145 4.63 6.93 5.41
C VAL A 145 3.77 7.85 6.26
N ASP A 146 2.88 7.25 7.04
CA ASP A 146 1.91 7.93 7.88
C ASP A 146 2.31 7.75 9.35
N THR A 147 2.54 8.87 10.04
CA THR A 147 2.90 8.86 11.46
C THR A 147 1.85 9.57 12.29
N ARG A 148 1.34 8.89 13.32
CA ARG A 148 0.42 9.45 14.31
C ARG A 148 0.91 9.24 15.72
N LEU A 149 0.64 10.25 16.57
CA LEU A 149 0.91 10.20 18.00
C LEU A 149 -0.43 10.18 18.74
N TYR A 150 -0.67 9.09 19.46
CA TYR A 150 -1.85 8.93 20.29
C TYR A 150 -1.52 9.05 21.77
N SER A 151 -2.45 9.61 22.54
CA SER A 151 -2.53 9.41 23.98
C SER A 151 -3.74 8.57 24.33
N VAL A 152 -3.55 7.67 25.30
CA VAL A 152 -4.62 6.83 25.81
C VAL A 152 -5.43 7.62 26.82
N ILE A 153 -6.70 7.89 26.52
CA ILE A 153 -7.63 8.55 27.43
C ILE A 153 -8.32 7.52 28.32
N SER A 154 -8.70 6.39 27.75
CA SER A 154 -9.19 5.24 28.48
C SER A 154 -8.78 3.95 27.78
N ALA A 155 -8.41 2.94 28.55
CA ALA A 155 -8.09 1.60 28.03
C ALA A 155 -9.27 0.62 28.14
N ARG A 156 -10.20 0.85 29.09
CA ARG A 156 -11.37 -0.02 29.36
C ARG A 156 -12.58 0.81 29.85
N PRO A 157 -13.82 0.36 29.60
CA PRO A 157 -14.21 -0.82 28.82
C PRO A 157 -14.02 -0.62 27.30
N ILE A 158 -13.97 0.63 26.84
CA ILE A 158 -13.75 1.01 25.44
C ILE A 158 -12.45 1.80 25.36
N LEU A 159 -11.58 1.42 24.43
CA LEU A 159 -10.37 2.17 24.14
C LEU A 159 -10.75 3.56 23.59
N LYS A 160 -10.26 4.60 24.24
CA LYS A 160 -10.37 5.98 23.76
C LYS A 160 -8.96 6.52 23.55
N LEU A 161 -8.66 6.86 22.31
CA LEU A 161 -7.40 7.48 21.91
C LEU A 161 -7.68 8.93 21.56
N GLN A 162 -6.76 9.81 21.94
CA GLN A 162 -6.73 11.18 21.48
C GLN A 162 -5.49 11.38 20.61
N GLU A 163 -5.68 11.96 19.43
CA GLU A 163 -4.56 12.39 18.58
C GLU A 163 -3.92 13.63 19.20
N GLU A 164 -2.64 13.55 19.53
CA GLU A 164 -1.90 14.61 20.24
C GLU A 164 -1.40 15.70 19.29
N ARG A 165 -1.20 15.37 18.02
CA ARG A 165 -0.74 16.28 16.97
C ARG A 165 -1.33 15.88 15.64
N LYS A 166 -1.51 16.87 14.75
CA LYS A 166 -1.86 16.59 13.36
C LYS A 166 -0.89 15.55 12.79
N SER A 167 -1.45 14.45 12.27
CA SER A 167 -0.74 13.45 11.48
C SER A 167 0.29 14.06 10.52
N SER A 168 1.46 13.43 10.49
CA SER A 168 2.46 13.69 9.47
C SER A 168 2.36 12.57 8.44
N CYS A 169 1.80 12.88 7.28
CA CYS A 169 1.92 12.05 6.10
C CYS A 169 3.06 12.62 5.26
N ILE A 170 4.10 11.82 5.04
CA ILE A 170 5.15 12.14 4.09
C ILE A 170 5.06 11.20 2.90
N GLN A 171 5.39 11.71 1.73
CA GLN A 171 5.51 10.88 0.55
C GLN A 171 6.88 10.20 0.55
N ALA A 172 6.98 9.18 1.36
CA ALA A 172 8.03 8.18 1.37
C ALA A 172 7.35 6.83 1.30
N GLY A 173 8.08 5.78 0.96
CA GLY A 173 7.49 4.46 0.90
C GLY A 173 8.25 3.55 -0.05
N SER A 174 7.76 2.33 -0.16
CA SER A 174 8.40 1.28 -0.92
C SER A 174 8.70 1.69 -2.37
N ILE A 175 7.83 2.48 -3.01
CA ILE A 175 7.98 2.90 -4.43
C ILE A 175 9.21 3.80 -4.62
N PHE A 176 9.57 4.61 -3.64
CA PHE A 176 10.75 5.48 -3.72
C PHE A 176 12.04 4.68 -3.64
N VAL A 177 12.06 3.61 -2.85
CA VAL A 177 13.19 2.67 -2.82
C VAL A 177 13.36 2.03 -4.21
N ASP A 178 12.26 1.64 -4.86
CA ASP A 178 12.31 1.06 -6.20
C ASP A 178 12.85 2.06 -7.23
N LEU A 179 12.42 3.32 -7.14
CA LEU A 179 12.91 4.39 -8.02
C LEU A 179 14.40 4.65 -7.84
N GLU A 180 14.90 4.69 -6.61
CA GLU A 180 16.33 4.89 -6.35
C GLU A 180 17.17 3.72 -6.87
N VAL A 181 16.71 2.47 -6.71
CA VAL A 181 17.38 1.32 -7.32
C VAL A 181 17.35 1.41 -8.85
N GLN A 182 16.26 1.91 -9.44
CA GLN A 182 16.15 2.07 -10.88
C GLN A 182 17.16 3.09 -11.41
N ASN A 183 17.28 4.23 -10.72
CA ASN A 183 18.25 5.28 -11.02
C ASN A 183 19.68 4.75 -10.87
N PHE A 184 19.95 4.04 -9.79
CA PHE A 184 21.24 3.41 -9.53
C PHE A 184 21.62 2.42 -10.65
N LEU A 185 20.71 1.53 -11.05
CA LEU A 185 20.93 0.57 -12.12
C LEU A 185 21.22 1.26 -13.44
N ARG A 186 20.39 2.24 -13.82
CA ARG A 186 20.58 3.01 -15.06
C ARG A 186 21.94 3.68 -15.08
N TRP A 187 22.28 4.41 -14.03
CA TRP A 187 23.56 5.11 -13.91
C TRP A 187 24.76 4.16 -13.95
N THR A 188 24.67 3.02 -13.25
CA THR A 188 25.74 2.02 -13.20
C THR A 188 25.97 1.37 -14.56
N LEU A 189 24.90 1.04 -15.28
CA LEU A 189 24.96 0.43 -16.62
C LEU A 189 25.45 1.42 -17.68
N GLU A 190 25.03 2.70 -17.59
CA GLU A 190 25.53 3.79 -18.43
C GLU A 190 27.03 4.02 -18.21
N SER A 191 27.46 4.08 -16.96
CA SER A 191 28.87 4.25 -16.59
C SER A 191 29.75 3.08 -17.05
N ALA A 192 29.16 1.89 -17.21
CA ALA A 192 29.82 0.72 -17.77
C ALA A 192 29.84 0.67 -19.31
N GLY A 193 29.28 1.68 -19.99
CA GLY A 193 29.32 1.81 -21.45
C GLY A 193 28.40 0.85 -22.20
N LEU A 194 27.29 0.41 -21.57
CA LEU A 194 26.31 -0.44 -22.26
C LEU A 194 25.49 0.36 -23.28
N SER A 195 24.97 -0.33 -24.30
CA SER A 195 24.06 0.30 -25.26
C SER A 195 22.72 0.67 -24.62
N PRO A 196 22.02 1.71 -25.12
CA PRO A 196 20.71 2.12 -24.59
C PRO A 196 19.68 0.99 -24.50
N ASP A 197 19.65 0.10 -25.48
CA ASP A 197 18.75 -1.06 -25.49
C ASP A 197 19.02 -2.02 -24.32
N LYS A 198 20.31 -2.32 -24.07
CA LYS A 198 20.71 -3.17 -22.94
C LYS A 198 20.48 -2.49 -21.60
N ILE A 199 20.68 -1.18 -21.52
CA ILE A 199 20.40 -0.41 -20.30
C ILE A 199 18.92 -0.55 -19.94
N ASN A 200 18.02 -0.34 -20.91
CA ASN A 200 16.59 -0.44 -20.67
C ASN A 200 16.17 -1.88 -20.31
N GLU A 201 16.66 -2.88 -21.04
CA GLU A 201 16.38 -4.30 -20.77
C GLU A 201 16.87 -4.71 -19.37
N TYR A 202 18.14 -4.43 -19.04
CA TYR A 202 18.75 -4.90 -17.81
C TYR A 202 18.28 -4.12 -16.58
N THR A 203 17.95 -2.84 -16.74
CA THR A 203 17.30 -2.06 -15.67
C THR A 203 15.92 -2.62 -15.38
N GLY A 204 15.13 -2.95 -16.41
CA GLY A 204 13.81 -3.56 -16.23
C GLY A 204 13.89 -4.90 -15.49
N ALA A 205 14.74 -5.81 -15.98
CA ALA A 205 14.96 -7.11 -15.33
C ALA A 205 15.46 -6.99 -13.89
N GLY A 206 16.41 -6.08 -13.64
CA GLY A 206 16.96 -5.84 -12.31
C GLY A 206 15.93 -5.31 -11.32
N ILE A 207 15.05 -4.41 -11.76
CA ILE A 207 13.97 -3.88 -10.92
C ILE A 207 12.92 -4.94 -10.61
N ASP A 208 12.53 -5.73 -11.60
CA ASP A 208 11.57 -6.80 -11.38
C ASP A 208 12.09 -7.83 -10.37
N ASP A 209 13.38 -8.20 -10.47
CA ASP A 209 14.03 -9.12 -9.54
C ASP A 209 14.22 -8.50 -8.14
N PHE A 210 14.56 -7.20 -8.08
CA PHE A 210 14.69 -6.46 -6.83
C PHE A 210 13.38 -6.43 -6.05
N ILE A 211 12.28 -6.01 -6.71
CA ILE A 211 10.95 -5.90 -6.10
C ILE A 211 10.43 -7.27 -5.65
N SER A 212 10.68 -8.31 -6.44
CA SER A 212 10.15 -9.66 -6.18
C SER A 212 10.90 -10.38 -5.05
N HIS A 213 12.17 -10.07 -4.83
CA HIS A 213 13.03 -10.85 -3.94
C HIS A 213 13.88 -9.98 -3.00
N ALA A 214 14.82 -9.22 -3.55
CA ALA A 214 15.86 -8.54 -2.79
C ALA A 214 15.31 -7.58 -1.73
N LYS A 215 14.29 -6.80 -2.11
CA LYS A 215 13.71 -5.75 -1.28
C LYS A 215 13.19 -6.25 0.07
N CYS A 216 12.46 -7.37 0.06
CA CYS A 216 11.88 -7.95 1.27
C CYS A 216 12.90 -8.72 2.11
N MET A 217 14.07 -9.03 1.54
CA MET A 217 15.14 -9.78 2.20
C MET A 217 16.24 -8.87 2.75
N PHE A 218 16.25 -7.59 2.39
CA PHE A 218 17.21 -6.63 2.88
C PHE A 218 17.04 -6.43 4.39
N GLN A 219 18.09 -6.67 5.16
CA GLN A 219 18.07 -6.54 6.61
C GLN A 219 18.81 -5.27 7.06
N ASP A 220 20.05 -5.13 6.63
CA ASP A 220 20.93 -4.02 7.00
C ASP A 220 22.08 -3.87 5.98
N GLU A 221 22.90 -2.84 6.21
CA GLU A 221 24.04 -2.48 5.38
C GLU A 221 25.22 -3.47 5.39
N SER A 222 25.17 -4.49 6.25
CA SER A 222 26.25 -5.47 6.37
C SER A 222 26.17 -6.60 5.33
N THR A 223 25.01 -6.79 4.70
CA THR A 223 24.76 -7.94 3.83
C THR A 223 24.49 -7.50 2.40
N ASP A 224 25.43 -7.84 1.52
CA ASP A 224 25.26 -7.68 0.07
C ASP A 224 24.03 -8.45 -0.44
N CYS A 225 23.28 -7.81 -1.32
CA CYS A 225 22.16 -8.43 -2.03
C CYS A 225 22.53 -8.76 -3.48
N LYS A 226 21.91 -9.78 -4.06
CA LYS A 226 22.10 -10.15 -5.46
C LYS A 226 20.79 -10.02 -6.21
N ILE A 227 20.83 -9.28 -7.31
CA ILE A 227 19.71 -9.15 -8.23
C ILE A 227 20.10 -9.61 -9.63
N ARG A 228 19.20 -10.32 -10.29
CA ARG A 228 19.38 -10.75 -11.67
C ARG A 228 19.04 -9.60 -12.61
N ILE A 229 20.05 -9.10 -13.33
CA ILE A 229 19.88 -7.99 -14.28
C ILE A 229 19.97 -8.45 -15.74
N ALA A 230 20.55 -9.61 -16.01
CA ALA A 230 20.83 -10.08 -17.36
C ALA A 230 20.82 -11.62 -17.45
N HIS A 231 21.02 -12.15 -18.65
CA HIS A 231 21.20 -13.58 -18.91
C HIS A 231 22.52 -14.10 -18.32
N ASN A 232 22.59 -15.43 -18.09
CA ASN A 232 23.72 -16.10 -17.42
C ASN A 232 25.10 -15.91 -18.09
N GLY A 233 25.13 -15.52 -19.37
CA GLY A 233 26.35 -15.25 -20.13
C GLY A 233 26.99 -13.89 -19.82
N PHE A 234 26.22 -12.93 -19.28
CA PHE A 234 26.73 -11.59 -19.02
C PHE A 234 27.59 -11.54 -17.75
N ASN A 235 28.82 -11.03 -17.90
CA ASN A 235 29.76 -10.85 -16.80
C ASN A 235 30.43 -9.48 -16.97
N ASN A 236 30.45 -8.69 -15.91
CA ASN A 236 31.13 -7.41 -15.89
C ASN A 236 31.62 -7.13 -14.45
N PRO A 237 32.91 -7.39 -14.16
CA PRO A 237 33.47 -7.20 -12.83
C PRO A 237 33.40 -5.75 -12.33
N THR A 238 33.49 -4.76 -13.23
CA THR A 238 33.47 -3.32 -12.89
C THR A 238 32.17 -2.92 -12.20
N ILE A 239 31.06 -3.54 -12.59
CA ILE A 239 29.74 -3.31 -12.00
C ILE A 239 29.29 -4.48 -11.10
N ARG A 240 30.26 -5.30 -10.65
CA ARG A 240 30.02 -6.44 -9.75
C ARG A 240 28.98 -7.43 -10.29
N VAL A 241 28.97 -7.65 -11.61
CA VAL A 241 28.06 -8.59 -12.27
C VAL A 241 28.77 -9.90 -12.61
N ARG A 242 28.21 -11.02 -12.12
CA ARG A 242 28.66 -12.37 -12.42
C ARG A 242 27.48 -13.25 -12.78
N ARG A 243 27.57 -13.95 -13.91
CA ARG A 243 26.51 -14.82 -14.46
C ARG A 243 25.14 -14.12 -14.50
N GLY A 244 25.10 -12.89 -14.98
CA GLY A 244 23.88 -12.08 -15.07
C GLY A 244 23.35 -11.50 -13.75
N HIS A 245 24.00 -11.78 -12.62
CA HIS A 245 23.59 -11.26 -11.30
C HIS A 245 24.51 -10.14 -10.86
N MET A 246 23.94 -8.96 -10.59
CA MET A 246 24.61 -7.82 -9.98
C MET A 246 24.60 -7.97 -8.46
N THR A 247 25.74 -7.70 -7.82
CA THR A 247 25.83 -7.60 -6.36
C THR A 247 25.65 -6.15 -5.94
N LEU A 248 24.55 -5.86 -5.24
CA LEU A 248 24.30 -4.59 -4.57
C LEU A 248 24.92 -4.65 -3.18
N SER A 249 25.63 -3.59 -2.80
CA SER A 249 26.08 -3.46 -1.42
C SER A 249 24.89 -3.25 -0.50
N GLY A 250 25.04 -3.72 0.74
CA GLY A 250 24.24 -3.27 1.87
C GLY A 250 24.35 -1.75 2.06
#